data_AF-A0A496VHV1-F1
#
_entry.id   AF-A0A496VHV1-F1
#
_cell.length_a   1.000
_cell.length_b   1.000
_cell.length_c   1.000
_cell.angle_alpha   90.00
_cell.angle_beta   90.00
_cell.angle_gamma   90.00
#
_symmetry.space_group_name_H-M   'P 1'
#
loop_
_entity.id
_entity.type
_entity.pdbx_description
1 polymer ?
#
loop_
_entity_poly.entity_id
_entity_poly.type
_entity_poly.pdbx_seq_one_letter_code
_entity_poly.pdbx_strand_id
1 'polypeptide(L)'
;MEIIKIPVSYELAQRLRSYENELPRLLELGLRVIKTKKITSPVSSPTLLQQKQVIKALRQAGAIGPDAETIAQYLAKPDVKKRQPIRAGGKPTSTLIIEERYSRSWN
;
A
#
# COMPACT_ATOMS: atom_id res chain seq x y z
N MET A 1 36.18 15.29 9.65
CA MET A 1 35.44 14.16 9.05
C MET A 1 34.74 13.45 10.19
N GLU A 2 33.43 13.60 10.32
CA GLU A 2 32.66 12.94 11.37
C GLU A 2 32.27 11.54 10.91
N ILE A 3 32.56 10.52 11.73
CA ILE A 3 32.25 9.12 11.42
C ILE A 3 31.05 8.71 12.28
N ILE A 4 29.92 8.44 11.62
CA ILE A 4 28.71 7.96 12.28
C ILE A 4 28.76 6.44 12.31
N LYS A 5 28.76 5.85 13.50
CA LYS A 5 28.69 4.39 13.69
C LYS A 5 27.22 3.96 13.77
N ILE A 6 26.78 3.18 12.79
CA ILE A 6 25.41 2.68 12.72
C ILE A 6 25.44 1.19 13.08
N PRO A 7 24.81 0.77 14.19
CA PRO A 7 24.67 -0.65 14.48
C PRO A 7 23.68 -1.27 13.49
N VAL A 8 24.09 -2.38 12.86
CA VAL A 8 23.28 -3.15 11.92
C VAL A 8 23.25 -4.61 12.38
N SER A 9 22.20 -5.35 11.98
CA SER A 9 22.14 -6.78 12.26
C SER A 9 23.24 -7.53 11.53
N TYR A 10 23.67 -8.66 12.08
CA TYR A 10 24.71 -9.51 11.48
C TYR A 10 24.34 -9.92 10.04
N GLU A 11 23.10 -10.32 9.81
CA GLU A 11 22.60 -10.72 8.50
C GLU A 11 22.66 -9.59 7.48
N LEU A 12 22.31 -8.36 7.90
CA LEU A 12 22.36 -7.19 7.03
C LEU A 12 23.80 -6.81 6.71
N ALA A 13 24.70 -6.84 7.70
CA ALA A 13 26.12 -6.62 7.49
C ALA A 13 26.72 -7.61 6.49
N GLN A 14 26.32 -8.88 6.59
CA GLN A 14 26.82 -9.92 5.69
C GLN A 14 26.35 -9.72 4.24
N ARG A 15 25.10 -9.30 4.04
CA ARG A 15 24.57 -8.97 2.70
C ARG A 15 25.19 -7.70 2.11
N LEU A 16 25.53 -6.73 2.96
CA LEU A 16 26.12 -5.46 2.53
C LEU A 16 27.63 -5.55 2.26
N ARG A 17 28.29 -6.62 2.70
CA ARG A 17 29.73 -6.81 2.56
C ARG A 17 30.21 -6.78 1.11
N SER A 18 29.43 -7.30 0.16
CA SER A 18 29.75 -7.26 -1.27
C SER A 18 29.66 -5.86 -1.88
N TYR A 19 29.06 -4.90 -1.16
CA TYR A 19 28.83 -3.53 -1.61
C TYR A 19 29.61 -2.51 -0.77
N GLU A 20 30.68 -2.93 -0.09
CA GLU A 20 31.43 -2.09 0.86
C GLU A 20 31.87 -0.73 0.25
N ASN A 21 32.31 -0.75 -1.01
CA ASN A 21 32.73 0.45 -1.74
C ASN A 21 31.56 1.38 -2.14
N GLU A 22 30.34 0.85 -2.18
CA GLU A 22 29.13 1.56 -2.60
C GLU A 22 28.20 1.91 -1.42
N LEU A 23 28.56 1.47 -0.21
CA LEU A 23 27.79 1.70 1.02
C LEU A 23 27.37 3.16 1.22
N PRO A 24 28.26 4.16 1.05
CA PRO A 24 27.85 5.57 1.21
C PRO A 24 26.73 5.96 0.24
N ARG A 25 26.80 5.49 -1.00
CA ARG A 25 25.83 5.81 -2.06
C ARG A 25 24.50 5.08 -1.83
N LEU A 26 24.53 3.84 -1.38
CA LEU A 26 23.35 3.07 -0.99
C LEU A 26 22.62 3.71 0.19
N LEU A 27 23.36 4.16 1.21
CA LEU A 27 22.80 4.87 2.35
C LEU A 27 22.16 6.19 1.92
N GLU A 28 22.84 6.97 1.08
CA GLU A 28 22.29 8.23 0.56
C GLU A 28 20.98 8.01 -0.22
N LEU A 29 20.94 7.00 -1.11
CA LEU A 29 19.73 6.64 -1.85
C LEU A 29 18.60 6.20 -0.92
N GLY A 30 18.89 5.36 0.08
CA GLY A 30 17.92 4.92 1.08
C GLY A 30 17.34 6.09 1.88
N LEU A 31 18.19 7.03 2.32
CA LEU A 31 17.77 8.22 3.04
C LEU A 31 16.92 9.15 2.16
N ARG A 32 17.27 9.33 0.88
CA ARG A 32 16.44 10.08 -0.07
C ARG A 32 15.06 9.45 -0.21
N VAL A 33 14.98 8.13 -0.40
CA VAL A 33 13.69 7.40 -0.50
C VAL A 33 12.85 7.57 0.76
N ILE A 34 13.45 7.47 1.96
CA ILE A 34 12.74 7.67 3.23
C ILE A 34 12.25 9.11 3.36
N LYS A 35 13.07 10.10 2.98
CA LYS A 35 12.68 11.52 2.99
C LYS A 35 11.50 11.76 2.04
N THR A 36 11.55 11.23 0.82
CA THR A 36 10.46 11.37 -0.16
C THR A 36 9.20 10.63 0.29
N LYS A 37 9.32 9.43 0.89
CA LYS A 37 8.19 8.68 1.46
C LYS A 37 7.57 9.37 2.68
N LYS A 38 8.36 9.98 3.57
CA LYS A 38 7.83 10.74 4.72
C LYS A 38 7.09 12.02 4.28
N ILE A 39 7.51 12.64 3.18
CA ILE A 39 6.80 13.78 2.57
C ILE A 39 5.50 13.31 1.86
N THR A 40 5.38 12.02 1.57
CA THR A 40 4.21 11.40 0.92
C THR A 40 3.56 10.34 1.80
N SER A 41 3.00 10.78 2.93
CA SER A 41 1.79 10.12 3.45
C SER A 41 0.69 11.18 3.44
N PRO A 42 -0.46 10.92 2.80
CA PRO A 42 -1.28 9.75 3.05
C PRO A 42 -1.43 8.86 1.81
N VAL A 43 -1.86 7.61 2.03
CA VAL A 43 -2.44 6.66 1.06
C VAL A 43 -2.63 7.29 -0.32
N SER A 44 -1.61 7.25 -1.18
CA SER A 44 -1.82 7.67 -2.55
C SER A 44 -2.69 6.58 -3.15
N SER A 45 -3.90 6.97 -3.51
CA SER A 45 -4.78 6.14 -4.34
C SER A 45 -3.91 5.58 -5.46
N PRO A 46 -3.81 4.25 -5.61
CA PRO A 46 -2.91 3.67 -6.62
C PRO A 46 -3.23 4.32 -7.95
N THR A 47 -2.19 4.77 -8.66
CA THR A 47 -2.39 5.42 -9.95
C THR A 47 -3.20 4.48 -10.84
N LEU A 48 -4.02 5.04 -11.73
CA LEU A 48 -4.92 4.26 -12.59
C LEU A 48 -4.16 3.15 -13.36
N LEU A 49 -2.88 3.41 -13.67
CA LEU A 49 -1.95 2.46 -14.28
C LEU A 49 -1.58 1.29 -13.34
N GLN A 50 -1.31 1.56 -12.06
CA GLN A 50 -1.07 0.51 -11.05
C GLN A 50 -2.33 -0.33 -10.80
N GLN A 51 -3.51 0.30 -10.75
CA GLN A 51 -4.78 -0.44 -10.63
C GLN A 51 -5.01 -1.36 -11.83
N LYS A 52 -4.74 -0.90 -13.05
CA LYS A 52 -4.82 -1.72 -14.27
C LYS A 52 -3.87 -2.92 -14.23
N GLN A 53 -2.63 -2.73 -13.75
CA GLN A 53 -1.66 -3.83 -13.62
C GLN A 53 -2.11 -4.88 -12.59
N VAL A 54 -2.61 -4.44 -11.43
CA VAL A 54 -3.08 -5.36 -10.38
C VAL A 54 -4.32 -6.14 -10.84
N ILE A 55 -5.30 -5.48 -11.46
CA ILE A 55 -6.49 -6.17 -11.97
C ILE A 55 -6.10 -7.17 -13.07
N LYS A 56 -5.14 -6.83 -13.93
CA LYS A 56 -4.62 -7.77 -14.94
C LYS A 56 -4.03 -9.02 -14.30
N ALA A 57 -3.20 -8.86 -13.27
CA ALA A 57 -2.63 -9.99 -12.53
C ALA A 57 -3.72 -10.84 -11.85
N LEU A 58 -4.72 -10.20 -11.25
CA LEU A 58 -5.85 -10.90 -10.63
C LEU A 58 -6.67 -11.70 -11.65
N ARG A 59 -6.92 -11.15 -12.84
CA ARG A 59 -7.60 -11.87 -13.92
C ARG A 59 -6.80 -13.06 -14.42
N GLN A 60 -5.47 -12.94 -14.52
CA GLN A 60 -4.60 -14.06 -14.87
C GLN A 60 -4.67 -15.18 -13.82
N ALA A 61 -4.90 -14.84 -12.55
CA ALA A 61 -5.13 -15.80 -11.47
C ALA A 61 -6.59 -16.32 -11.40
N GLY A 62 -7.44 -15.98 -12.39
CA GLY A 62 -8.83 -16.44 -12.46
C GLY A 62 -9.85 -15.59 -11.69
N ALA A 63 -9.45 -14.43 -11.14
CA ALA A 63 -10.38 -13.54 -10.48
C ALA A 63 -11.35 -12.90 -11.50
N ILE A 64 -12.65 -13.00 -11.24
CA ILE A 64 -13.70 -12.37 -12.04
C ILE A 64 -14.14 -11.10 -11.30
N GLY A 65 -14.14 -9.97 -12.00
CA GLY A 65 -14.53 -8.70 -11.40
C GLY A 65 -14.49 -7.50 -12.36
N PRO A 66 -15.03 -6.36 -11.91
CA PRO A 66 -15.08 -5.12 -12.69
C PRO A 66 -13.67 -4.63 -13.04
N ASP A 67 -13.57 -3.87 -14.13
CA ASP A 67 -12.31 -3.28 -14.58
C ASP A 67 -11.93 -2.04 -13.77
N ALA A 68 -10.70 -1.57 -13.95
CA ALA A 68 -10.15 -0.44 -13.20
C ALA A 68 -11.01 0.82 -13.35
N GLU A 69 -11.57 1.05 -14.53
CA GLU A 69 -12.35 2.24 -14.86
C GLU A 69 -13.72 2.21 -14.16
N THR A 70 -14.41 1.07 -14.18
CA THR A 70 -15.67 0.89 -13.44
C THR A 70 -15.45 1.05 -11.93
N ILE A 71 -14.36 0.52 -11.39
CA ILE A 71 -14.00 0.69 -9.97
C ILE A 71 -13.72 2.16 -9.65
N ALA A 72 -12.94 2.85 -10.49
CA ALA A 72 -12.63 4.26 -10.29
C ALA A 72 -13.88 5.16 -10.34
N GLN A 73 -14.77 4.92 -11.31
CA GLN A 73 -16.05 5.62 -11.41
C GLN A 73 -16.94 5.39 -10.19
N TYR A 74 -16.97 4.14 -9.68
CA TYR A 74 -17.70 3.83 -8.45
C TYR A 74 -17.16 4.59 -7.25
N LEU A 75 -15.83 4.61 -7.07
CA LEU A 75 -15.16 5.32 -5.97
C LEU A 75 -15.30 6.84 -6.07
N ALA A 76 -15.47 7.38 -7.28
CA ALA A 76 -15.68 8.81 -7.50
C ALA A 76 -17.06 9.31 -7.02
N LYS A 77 -18.05 8.41 -6.84
CA LYS A 77 -19.41 8.80 -6.43
C LYS A 77 -19.39 9.47 -5.04
N PRO A 78 -20.10 10.59 -4.86
CA PRO A 78 -20.11 11.32 -3.59
C PRO A 78 -20.63 10.47 -2.42
N ASP A 79 -21.60 9.59 -2.67
CA ASP A 79 -22.12 8.67 -1.65
C ASP A 79 -21.11 7.60 -1.22
N VAL A 80 -20.16 7.28 -2.09
CA VAL A 80 -19.08 6.33 -1.79
C VAL A 80 -17.98 7.03 -0.98
N LYS A 81 -17.70 8.31 -1.24
CA LYS A 81 -16.76 9.11 -0.44
C LYS A 81 -17.23 9.35 1.00
N LYS A 82 -18.53 9.35 1.24
CA LYS A 82 -19.11 9.45 2.60
C LYS A 82 -18.98 8.15 3.41
N ARG A 83 -18.64 7.02 2.78
CA ARG A 83 -18.51 5.73 3.46
C ARG A 83 -17.18 5.66 4.20
N GLN A 84 -17.25 5.39 5.49
CA GLN A 84 -16.04 5.13 6.28
C GLN A 84 -15.58 3.68 6.09
N PRO A 85 -14.26 3.41 6.06
CA PRO A 85 -13.74 2.06 6.05
C PRO A 85 -14.20 1.29 7.30
N ILE A 86 -14.74 0.08 7.12
CA ILE A 86 -15.18 -0.77 8.22
C ILE A 86 -13.94 -1.33 8.92
N ARG A 87 -13.83 -1.13 10.23
CA ARG A 87 -12.74 -1.71 11.02
C ARG A 87 -13.04 -3.17 11.28
N ALA A 88 -12.23 -4.06 10.72
CA ALA A 88 -12.45 -5.50 10.81
C ALA A 88 -12.39 -6.04 12.25
N GLY A 89 -11.54 -5.47 13.11
CA GLY A 89 -11.49 -5.83 14.54
C GLY A 89 -11.27 -7.33 14.83
N GLY A 90 -10.72 -8.09 13.88
CA GLY A 90 -10.58 -9.55 13.99
C GLY A 90 -11.84 -10.37 13.67
N LYS A 91 -12.95 -9.73 13.28
CA LYS A 91 -14.18 -10.41 12.87
C LYS A 91 -14.04 -11.04 11.47
N PRO A 92 -14.70 -12.17 11.21
CA PRO A 92 -14.81 -12.73 9.87
C PRO A 92 -15.47 -11.74 8.90
N THR A 93 -15.01 -11.74 7.65
CA THR A 93 -15.52 -10.87 6.59
C THR A 93 -17.03 -11.02 6.37
N SER A 94 -17.56 -12.24 6.50
CA SER A 94 -18.99 -12.52 6.40
C SER A 94 -19.80 -11.73 7.44
N THR A 95 -19.35 -11.71 8.69
CA THR A 95 -19.98 -10.97 9.79
C THR A 95 -19.97 -9.47 9.52
N LEU A 96 -18.84 -8.93 9.02
CA LEU A 96 -18.72 -7.52 8.69
C LEU A 96 -19.68 -7.08 7.56
N ILE A 97 -19.88 -7.92 6.55
CA ILE A 97 -20.82 -7.64 5.45
C ILE A 97 -22.27 -7.62 5.96
N ILE A 98 -22.61 -8.54 6.87
CA ILE A 98 -23.95 -8.63 7.44
C ILE A 98 -24.24 -7.42 8.34
N GLU A 99 -23.31 -7.07 9.23
CA GLU A 99 -23.42 -5.89 10.10
C GLU A 99 -23.61 -4.60 9.28
N GLU A 100 -22.83 -4.43 8.21
CA GLU A 100 -22.95 -3.27 7.31
C GLU A 100 -24.28 -3.23 6.54
N ARG A 101 -24.90 -4.38 6.27
CA ARG A 101 -26.22 -4.43 5.63
C ARG A 101 -27.33 -4.02 6.58
N TYR A 102 -27.25 -4.42 7.85
CA TYR A 102 -28.27 -4.11 8.86
C TYR A 102 -28.13 -2.71 9.45
N SER A 103 -26.93 -2.13 9.46
CA SER A 103 -26.69 -0.76 9.94
C SER A 103 -27.25 0.31 8.99
N ARG A 104 -27.64 -0.06 7.77
CA ARG A 104 -28.22 0.86 6.78
C ARG A 104 -29.74 0.77 6.79
N SER A 105 -30.38 1.86 7.21
CA SER A 105 -31.77 2.12 6.85
C SER A 105 -31.84 2.38 5.35
N TRP A 106 -32.45 1.47 4.60
CA TRP A 106 -32.77 1.70 3.20
C TRP A 106 -33.95 2.68 3.15
N ASN A 107 -33.64 3.97 3.00
CA ASN A 107 -34.60 4.99 2.57
C ASN A 107 -34.65 5.04 1.04
#